data_AF-A0A7V8J044-F1
#
_entry.id   AF-A0A7V8J044-F1
#
_cell.length_a   1.000
_cell.length_b   1.000
_cell.length_c   1.000
_cell.angle_alpha   90.00
_cell.angle_beta   90.00
_cell.angle_gamma   90.00
#
_symmetry.space_group_name_H-M   'P 1'
#
loop_
_entity.id
_entity.type
_entity.pdbx_description
1 polymer ?
#
loop_
_entity_poly.entity_id
_entity_poly.type
_entity_poly.pdbx_seq_one_letter_code
_entity_poly.pdbx_strand_id
1 'polypeptide(L)'
;MWNIKLTSKNQATFPKALLEEMRVRPGERMGLVREVRGGQVAYRLVPPGPDLSWIGCARKYAKGKSHRMEDIRRSIGRAIGKKKGR
;
A
#
# COMPACT_ATOMS: atom_id res chain seq x y z
N MET A 1 -3.23 -0.49 26.99
CA MET A 1 -3.87 -1.70 26.41
C MET A 1 -5.29 -1.33 26.03
N TRP A 2 -5.71 -1.57 24.78
CA TRP A 2 -7.08 -1.31 24.34
C TRP A 2 -7.91 -2.58 24.52
N ASN A 3 -9.09 -2.47 25.14
CA ASN A 3 -10.03 -3.58 25.26
C ASN A 3 -11.19 -3.33 24.28
N ILE A 4 -11.45 -4.28 23.39
CA ILE A 4 -12.58 -4.26 22.46
C ILE A 4 -13.48 -5.47 22.72
N LYS A 5 -14.79 -5.25 22.65
CA LYS A 5 -15.80 -6.30 22.84
C LYS A 5 -16.32 -6.76 21.47
N LEU A 6 -16.46 -8.08 21.31
CA LEU A 6 -17.22 -8.63 20.20
C LEU A 6 -18.71 -8.45 20.44
N THR A 7 -19.41 -7.91 19.45
CA THR A 7 -20.87 -7.84 19.45
C THR A 7 -21.47 -9.22 19.18
N SER A 8 -22.79 -9.36 19.35
CA SER A 8 -23.52 -10.58 19.02
C SER A 8 -23.40 -11.00 17.55
N LYS A 9 -22.96 -10.09 16.67
CA LYS A 9 -22.72 -10.35 15.24
C LYS A 9 -21.26 -10.74 14.95
N ASN A 10 -20.45 -11.03 15.97
CA ASN A 10 -19.02 -11.30 15.84
C ASN A 10 -18.24 -10.15 15.18
N GLN A 11 -18.67 -8.91 15.42
CA GLN A 11 -18.00 -7.70 14.95
C GLN A 11 -17.33 -6.99 16.12
N ALA A 12 -16.19 -6.36 15.90
CA ALA A 12 -15.54 -5.48 16.85
C ALA A 12 -15.38 -4.09 16.26
N THR A 13 -15.65 -3.07 17.07
CA THR A 13 -15.43 -1.67 16.68
C THR A 13 -14.07 -1.22 17.18
N PHE A 14 -13.24 -0.72 16.28
CA PHE A 14 -11.94 -0.14 16.65
C PHE A 14 -12.12 1.29 17.17
N PRO A 15 -11.39 1.68 18.24
CA PRO A 15 -11.32 3.07 18.68
C PRO A 15 -10.85 3.98 17.53
N LYS A 16 -11.46 5.17 17.41
CA LYS A 16 -11.13 6.12 16.34
C LYS A 16 -9.64 6.47 16.27
N ALA A 17 -9.02 6.72 17.42
CA ALA A 17 -7.59 7.05 17.51
C ALA A 17 -6.70 5.93 16.93
N LEU A 18 -7.08 4.67 17.13
CA LEU A 18 -6.34 3.53 16.58
C LEU A 18 -6.47 3.45 15.05
N LEU A 19 -7.65 3.75 14.50
CA LEU A 19 -7.86 3.79 13.05
C LEU A 19 -7.05 4.91 12.39
N GLU A 20 -6.96 6.08 13.04
CA GLU A 20 -6.13 7.21 12.59
C GLU A 20 -4.64 6.84 12.61
N GLU A 21 -4.16 6.20 13.68
CA GLU A 21 -2.78 5.70 13.79
C GLU A 21 -2.45 4.68 12.68
N MET A 22 -3.35 3.72 12.45
CA MET A 22 -3.20 2.70 11.41
C MET A 22 -3.45 3.25 9.99
N ARG A 23 -3.92 4.50 9.86
CA ARG A 23 -4.34 5.14 8.61
C ARG A 23 -5.38 4.33 7.83
N VAL A 24 -6.28 3.66 8.54
CA VAL A 24 -7.33 2.82 7.96
C VAL A 24 -8.64 3.60 7.90
N ARG A 25 -9.30 3.58 6.74
CA ARG A 25 -10.60 4.23 6.53
C ARG A 25 -11.76 3.23 6.63
N PRO A 26 -12.97 3.68 7.00
CA PRO A 26 -14.15 2.84 6.93
C PRO A 26 -14.33 2.22 5.54
N GLY A 27 -14.59 0.91 5.49
CA GLY A 27 -14.76 0.15 4.24
C GLY A 27 -13.47 -0.44 3.65
N GLU A 28 -12.30 -0.09 4.18
CA GLU A 28 -11.04 -0.71 3.76
C GLU A 28 -10.89 -2.13 4.31
N ARG A 29 -10.20 -2.98 3.55
CA ARG A 29 -9.88 -4.35 3.95
C ARG A 29 -8.55 -4.39 4.69
N MET A 30 -8.49 -5.14 5.78
CA MET A 30 -7.25 -5.42 6.51
C MET A 30 -6.88 -6.90 6.36
N GLY A 31 -5.58 -7.17 6.30
CA GLY A 31 -5.07 -8.54 6.38
C GLY A 31 -5.13 -9.05 7.82
N LEU A 32 -5.52 -10.31 8.01
CA LEU A 32 -5.42 -11.00 9.30
C LEU A 32 -4.38 -12.11 9.17
N VAL A 33 -3.27 -11.96 9.87
CA VAL A 33 -2.13 -12.89 9.77
C VAL A 33 -1.96 -13.61 11.11
N ARG A 34 -1.93 -14.93 11.07
CA ARG A 34 -1.59 -15.76 12.23
C ARG A 34 -0.09 -15.71 12.47
N GLU A 35 0.30 -15.50 13.71
CA GLU A 35 1.70 -15.53 14.14
C GLU A 35 1.87 -16.34 15.43
N VAL A 36 3.08 -16.82 15.68
CA VAL A 36 3.46 -17.41 16.97
C VAL A 36 4.44 -16.46 17.63
N ARG A 37 4.09 -15.93 18.81
CA ARG A 37 4.93 -15.04 19.61
C ARG A 37 5.05 -15.60 21.01
N GLY A 38 6.28 -15.84 21.47
CA GLY A 38 6.53 -16.36 22.82
C GLY A 38 5.83 -17.70 23.11
N GLY A 39 5.70 -18.57 22.09
CA GLY A 39 5.00 -19.85 22.21
C GLY A 39 3.46 -19.75 22.16
N GLN A 40 2.90 -18.55 22.07
CA GLN A 40 1.46 -18.33 21.96
C GLN A 40 1.06 -17.97 20.53
N VAL A 41 -0.13 -18.44 20.13
CA VAL A 41 -0.73 -18.05 18.85
C VAL A 41 -1.37 -16.69 19.01
N ALA A 42 -0.94 -15.74 18.18
CA ALA A 42 -1.55 -14.42 18.08
C ALA A 42 -2.02 -14.17 16.65
N TYR A 43 -2.93 -13.21 16.50
CA TYR A 43 -3.38 -12.73 15.20
C TYR A 43 -3.06 -11.25 15.08
N ARG A 44 -2.33 -10.90 14.02
CA ARG A 44 -1.96 -9.53 13.71
C ARG A 44 -2.86 -9.00 12.61
N LEU A 45 -3.44 -7.83 12.83
CA LEU A 45 -4.09 -7.06 11.78
C LEU A 45 -3.05 -6.23 11.05
N VAL A 46 -3.08 -6.27 9.72
CA VAL A 46 -2.17 -5.55 8.86
C VAL A 46 -3.00 -4.60 7.99
N PRO A 47 -2.66 -3.30 7.92
CA PRO A 47 -3.36 -2.37 7.05
C PRO A 47 -3.30 -2.85 5.59
N PRO A 48 -4.23 -2.40 4.73
CA PRO A 48 -4.17 -2.70 3.31
C PRO A 48 -2.79 -2.27 2.77
N GLY A 49 -2.07 -3.21 2.18
CA GLY A 49 -0.89 -2.89 1.39
C GLY A 49 -1.30 -2.04 0.18
N PRO A 50 -0.35 -1.33 -0.45
CA PRO A 50 -0.64 -0.65 -1.71
C PRO A 50 -1.17 -1.67 -2.72
N ASP A 51 -2.25 -1.32 -3.43
CA ASP A 51 -2.67 -2.12 -4.56
C ASP A 51 -1.61 -2.00 -5.66
N LEU A 52 -0.86 -3.08 -5.86
CA LEU A 52 0.15 -3.20 -6.91
C LEU A 52 -0.36 -4.06 -8.07
N SER A 53 -1.64 -4.42 -8.13
CA SER A 53 -2.21 -5.20 -9.24
C SER A 53 -1.99 -4.52 -10.60
N TRP A 54 -2.01 -3.18 -10.62
CA TRP A 54 -1.72 -2.37 -11.81
C TRP A 54 -0.24 -2.37 -12.23
N ILE A 55 0.70 -2.75 -11.35
CA ILE A 55 2.14 -2.63 -11.65
C ILE A 55 2.53 -3.47 -12.86
N GLY A 56 1.85 -4.61 -13.06
CA GLY A 56 2.01 -5.46 -14.23
C GLY A 56 1.62 -4.77 -15.54
N CYS A 57 0.60 -3.89 -15.51
CA CYS A 57 0.18 -3.12 -16.68
C CYS A 57 1.25 -2.12 -17.14
N ALA A 58 2.10 -1.64 -16.23
CA ALA A 58 3.22 -0.76 -16.55
C ALA A 58 4.38 -1.49 -17.26
N ARG A 59 4.44 -2.83 -17.18
CA ARG A 59 5.53 -3.63 -17.74
C ARG A 59 5.73 -3.40 -19.24
N LYS A 60 4.65 -3.23 -20.01
CA LYS A 60 4.73 -2.95 -21.46
C LYS A 60 5.42 -1.62 -21.77
N TYR A 61 5.29 -0.63 -20.88
CA TYR A 61 5.92 0.68 -21.05
C TYR A 61 7.37 0.71 -20.56
N ALA A 62 7.73 -0.20 -19.66
CA ALA A 62 9.08 -0.33 -19.11
C ALA A 62 9.97 -1.30 -19.90
N LYS A 63 9.38 -2.29 -20.60
CA LYS A 63 10.11 -3.30 -21.38
C LYS A 63 10.94 -2.64 -22.47
N GLY A 64 12.23 -2.99 -22.53
CA GLY A 64 13.16 -2.50 -23.56
C GLY A 64 13.65 -1.06 -23.36
N LYS A 65 13.25 -0.37 -22.27
CA LYS A 65 13.78 0.96 -21.94
C LYS A 65 14.94 0.85 -20.95
N SER A 66 15.95 1.70 -21.14
CA SER A 66 16.98 1.90 -20.12
C SER A 66 16.38 2.64 -18.93
N HIS A 67 16.63 2.11 -17.74
CA HIS A 67 16.25 2.71 -16.46
C HIS A 67 17.44 3.36 -15.74
N ARG A 68 18.55 3.58 -16.45
CA ARG A 68 19.70 4.33 -15.91
C ARG A 68 19.30 5.80 -15.76
N MET A 69 19.72 6.41 -14.65
CA MET A 69 19.37 7.80 -14.34
C MET A 69 19.80 8.79 -15.42
N GLU A 70 20.93 8.54 -16.08
CA GLU A 70 21.42 9.36 -17.19
C GLU A 70 20.46 9.35 -18.39
N ASP A 71 19.95 8.16 -18.76
CA ASP A 71 19.03 7.99 -19.87
C ASP A 71 17.65 8.57 -19.55
N ILE A 72 17.19 8.45 -18.31
CA ILE A 72 15.96 9.07 -17.81
C ILE A 72 16.08 10.60 -17.90
N ARG A 73 17.15 11.20 -17.36
CA ARG A 73 17.40 12.65 -17.42
C ARG A 73 17.46 13.15 -18.86
N ARG A 74 18.14 12.41 -19.74
CA ARG A 74 18.22 12.71 -21.18
C ARG A 74 16.84 12.67 -21.85
N SER A 75 16.02 11.67 -21.54
CA SER A 75 14.66 11.55 -22.06
C SER A 75 13.76 12.71 -21.62
N ILE A 76 13.81 13.08 -20.34
CA ILE A 76 13.07 14.23 -19.79
C ILE A 76 13.52 15.53 -20.47
N GLY A 77 14.83 15.75 -20.59
CA GLY A 77 15.38 16.94 -21.24
C GLY A 77 14.91 17.09 -22.69
N ARG A 78 14.89 16.00 -23.48
CA ARG A 78 14.36 16.00 -24.85
C ARG A 78 12.87 16.36 -24.91
N ALA A 79 12.06 15.82 -23.99
CA ALA A 79 10.63 16.10 -23.95
C ALA A 79 10.34 17.58 -23.62
N ILE A 80 11.09 18.16 -22.68
CA ILE A 80 10.98 19.58 -22.32
C ILE A 80 11.41 20.47 -23.49
N GLY A 81 12.52 20.14 -24.17
CA GLY A 81 12.99 20.89 -25.34
C GLY A 81 11.97 20.93 -26.48
N LYS A 82 11.34 19.79 -26.79
CA LYS A 82 10.24 19.72 -27.79
C LYS A 82 9.02 20.56 -27.44
N LYS A 83 8.72 20.72 -26.14
CA LYS A 83 7.57 21.49 -25.66
C LYS A 83 7.79 23.00 -25.70
N LYS A 84 9.06 23.44 -25.64
CA LYS A 84 9.45 24.86 -25.65
C LYS A 84 9.70 25.43 -27.05
N GLY A 85 9.91 24.56 -28.04
CA GLY A 85 10.08 24.93 -29.45
C GLY A 85 8.78 24.88 -30.28
N ARG A 86 7.62 24.71 -29.64
CA ARG A 86 6.28 24.78 -30.24
C ARG A 86 5.53 25.92 -29.58
#